data_AF-A0A3N7A4C1-F1
#
_entry.id   AF-A0A3N7A4C1-F1
#
_cell.length_a   1.000
_cell.length_b   1.000
_cell.length_c   1.000
_cell.angle_alpha   90.00
_cell.angle_beta   90.00
_cell.angle_gamma   90.00
#
_symmetry.space_group_name_H-M   'P 1'
#
loop_
_entity.id
_entity.type
_entity.pdbx_description
1 polymer ?
#
loop_
_entity_poly.entity_id
_entity_poly.type
_entity_poly.pdbx_seq_one_letter_code
_entity_poly.pdbx_strand_id
1 'polypeptide(L)'
;MKKYTAHYQKKDLVLVSDIQHEIGRITETRKLFQYEEYIALNSKKYNIKNVGFLKNDIELFDANTVVYFTDLAKERIIKSGQEVRIHYFKLKKTRQLIEKGKVLIEISEEKRRFKELVFHVEVDDSVDDLLTLLFLHFSTKEFNSIGGDGD
;
A
#
# COMPACT_ATOMS: atom_id res chain seq x y z
N MET A 1 -15.74 10.84 0.45
CA MET A 1 -15.01 9.58 0.19
C MET A 1 -14.45 9.67 -1.21
N LYS A 2 -13.17 9.34 -1.35
CA LYS A 2 -12.49 9.21 -2.64
C LYS A 2 -12.63 7.77 -3.12
N LYS A 3 -12.75 7.60 -4.43
CA LYS A 3 -12.78 6.29 -5.08
C LYS A 3 -11.66 6.22 -6.09
N TYR A 4 -10.88 5.15 -5.98
CA TYR A 4 -9.79 4.85 -6.88
C TYR A 4 -9.93 3.42 -7.40
N THR A 5 -9.29 3.18 -8.53
CA THR A 5 -8.97 1.83 -8.97
C THR A 5 -7.47 1.68 -9.06
N ALA A 6 -6.95 0.50 -8.75
CA ALA A 6 -5.57 0.17 -9.04
C ALA A 6 -5.46 -1.08 -9.91
N HIS A 7 -4.50 -1.06 -10.82
CA HIS A 7 -4.24 -2.14 -11.76
C HIS A 7 -2.76 -2.19 -12.12
N TYR A 8 -2.29 -3.35 -12.55
CA TYR A 8 -0.92 -3.53 -12.98
C TYR A 8 -0.71 -2.99 -14.39
N GLN A 9 0.26 -2.09 -14.57
CA GLN A 9 0.79 -1.70 -15.86
C GLN A 9 2.22 -2.23 -15.99
N LYS A 10 2.37 -3.31 -16.76
CA LYS A 10 3.60 -4.13 -16.79
C LYS A 10 3.90 -4.68 -15.39
N LYS A 11 4.81 -4.05 -14.64
CA LYS A 11 5.21 -4.44 -13.27
C LYS A 11 4.85 -3.38 -12.23
N ASP A 12 4.41 -2.21 -12.66
CA ASP A 12 4.01 -1.14 -11.77
C ASP A 12 2.55 -1.34 -11.36
N LEU A 13 2.24 -1.11 -10.08
CA LEU A 13 0.86 -1.02 -9.62
C LEU A 13 0.46 0.45 -9.62
N VAL A 14 -0.49 0.82 -10.48
CA VAL A 14 -0.88 2.22 -10.70
C VAL A 14 -2.22 2.48 -10.04
N LEU A 15 -2.31 3.55 -9.24
CA LEU A 15 -3.55 4.04 -8.62
C LEU A 15 -4.12 5.17 -9.47
N VAL A 16 -5.35 5.01 -9.95
CA VAL A 16 -6.06 5.99 -10.78
C VAL A 16 -7.38 6.42 -10.12
N SER A 17 -7.77 7.67 -10.33
CA SER A 17 -9.07 8.20 -9.92
C SER A 17 -10.22 7.67 -10.78
N ASP A 18 -11.43 7.94 -10.33
CA ASP A 18 -12.67 7.72 -11.08
C ASP A 18 -12.67 8.35 -12.48
N ILE A 19 -12.06 9.53 -12.65
CA ILE A 19 -11.87 10.21 -13.94
C ILE A 19 -10.63 9.73 -14.72
N GLN A 20 -10.06 8.57 -14.36
CA GLN A 20 -8.90 7.95 -15.02
C GLN A 20 -7.61 8.79 -14.96
N HIS A 21 -7.49 9.69 -13.98
CA HIS A 21 -6.25 10.41 -13.74
C HIS A 21 -5.32 9.59 -12.84
N GLU A 22 -4.05 9.47 -13.20
CA GLU A 22 -3.06 8.81 -12.35
C GLU A 22 -2.76 9.64 -11.11
N ILE A 23 -2.98 9.05 -9.94
CA ILE A 23 -2.65 9.66 -8.65
C ILE A 23 -1.21 9.35 -8.29
N GLY A 24 -0.82 8.08 -8.45
CA GLY A 24 0.53 7.63 -8.20
C GLY A 24 0.71 6.17 -8.56
N ARG A 25 1.92 5.67 -8.40
CA ARG A 25 2.27 4.30 -8.71
C ARG A 25 3.31 3.73 -7.75
N ILE A 26 3.27 2.42 -7.60
CA ILE A 26 4.28 1.63 -6.90
C ILE A 26 5.12 0.95 -7.98
N THR A 27 6.43 1.17 -7.94
CA THR A 27 7.37 0.65 -8.93
C THR A 27 8.37 -0.28 -8.28
N GLU A 28 8.56 -1.46 -8.87
CA GLU A 28 9.60 -2.41 -8.52
C GLU A 28 10.62 -2.52 -9.65
N THR A 29 11.86 -2.11 -9.38
CA THR A 29 12.97 -2.18 -10.34
C THR A 29 14.00 -3.20 -9.89
N ARG A 30 14.28 -4.19 -10.75
CA ARG A 30 15.39 -5.14 -10.60
C ARG A 30 16.45 -4.85 -11.65
N LYS A 31 17.63 -4.38 -11.20
CA LYS A 31 18.88 -4.36 -11.99
C LYS A 31 19.79 -5.49 -11.49
N LEU A 32 20.81 -5.88 -12.27
CA LEU A 32 21.65 -7.07 -12.04
C LEU A 32 22.15 -7.25 -10.59
N PHE A 33 22.28 -6.17 -9.80
CA PHE A 33 22.69 -6.22 -8.39
C PHE A 33 21.90 -5.29 -7.46
N GLN A 34 20.79 -4.70 -7.95
CA GLN A 34 20.04 -3.71 -7.19
C GLN A 34 18.55 -3.98 -7.33
N TYR A 35 17.89 -4.19 -6.18
CA TYR A 35 16.44 -4.15 -6.06
C TYR A 35 16.06 -2.80 -5.47
N GLU A 36 15.21 -2.08 -6.18
CA GLU A 36 14.66 -0.82 -5.72
C GLU A 36 13.14 -0.88 -5.80
N GLU A 37 12.50 -0.42 -4.73
CA GLU A 37 11.05 -0.36 -4.60
C GLU A 37 10.69 1.02 -4.09
N TYR A 38 9.72 1.68 -4.74
CA TYR A 38 9.33 3.04 -4.37
C TYR A 38 7.91 3.38 -4.79
N ILE A 39 7.34 4.39 -4.12
CA ILE A 39 6.10 5.06 -4.51
C ILE A 39 6.46 6.35 -5.24
N ALA A 40 5.89 6.57 -6.42
CA ALA A 40 5.90 7.86 -7.10
C ALA A 40 4.54 8.54 -6.92
N LEU A 41 4.54 9.76 -6.37
CA LEU A 41 3.34 10.56 -6.09
C LEU A 41 3.68 12.04 -6.26
N ASN A 42 2.93 12.77 -7.09
CA ASN A 42 3.12 14.22 -7.34
C ASN A 42 4.58 14.61 -7.66
N SER A 43 5.22 13.89 -8.58
CA SER A 43 6.63 14.07 -8.96
C SER A 43 7.66 13.83 -7.84
N LYS A 44 7.23 13.37 -6.66
CA LYS A 44 8.11 12.92 -5.58
C LYS A 44 8.25 11.41 -5.59
N LYS A 45 9.41 10.95 -5.11
CA LYS A 45 9.75 9.54 -4.96
C LYS A 45 9.93 9.23 -3.48
N TYR A 46 9.24 8.19 -3.01
CA TYR A 46 9.32 7.69 -1.65
C TYR A 46 9.86 6.25 -1.66
N ASN A 47 11.02 6.03 -1.07
CA ASN A 47 11.67 4.72 -1.13
C ASN A 47 11.03 3.76 -0.14
N ILE A 48 10.73 2.55 -0.58
CA ILE A 48 10.25 1.46 0.25
C ILE A 48 11.46 0.59 0.63
N LYS A 49 11.63 0.32 1.92
CA LYS A 49 12.59 -0.67 2.40
C LYS A 49 11.87 -1.73 3.20
N ASN A 50 12.08 -2.99 2.84
CA ASN A 50 11.63 -4.10 3.64
C ASN A 50 12.62 -4.31 4.81
N VAL A 51 12.11 -4.23 6.04
CA VAL A 51 12.85 -4.27 7.29
C VAL A 51 12.28 -5.34 8.24
N GLY A 52 12.89 -5.50 9.41
CA GLY A 52 12.45 -6.47 10.41
C GLY A 52 12.85 -7.91 10.09
N PHE A 53 12.41 -8.84 10.95
CA PHE A 53 12.67 -10.27 10.79
C PHE A 53 11.91 -10.80 9.55
N LEU A 54 12.60 -11.58 8.71
CA LEU A 54 12.11 -12.04 7.40
C LEU A 54 11.71 -10.95 6.40
N LYS A 55 12.05 -9.67 6.66
CA LYS A 55 11.71 -8.52 5.80
C LYS A 55 10.20 -8.31 5.64
N ASN A 56 9.44 -8.59 6.69
CA ASN A 56 7.98 -8.51 6.69
C ASN A 56 7.43 -7.12 7.02
N ASP A 57 8.24 -6.26 7.63
CA ASP A 57 7.89 -4.87 7.90
C ASP A 57 8.40 -3.96 6.79
N ILE A 58 7.79 -2.80 6.64
CA ILE A 58 8.11 -1.82 5.62
C ILE A 58 8.39 -0.48 6.29
N GLU A 59 9.46 0.18 5.87
CA GLU A 59 9.70 1.60 6.10
C GLU A 59 9.57 2.36 4.78
N LEU A 60 8.80 3.44 4.78
CA LEU A 60 8.64 4.36 3.67
C LEU A 60 9.42 5.64 3.95
N PHE A 61 10.36 5.98 3.07
CA PHE A 61 11.27 7.09 3.22
C PHE A 61 10.96 8.24 2.27
N ASP A 62 10.95 9.48 2.78
CA ASP A 62 11.20 10.68 1.99
C ASP A 62 12.66 11.11 2.20
N ALA A 63 13.46 10.95 1.16
CA ALA A 63 14.93 11.02 1.23
C ALA A 63 15.51 10.16 2.38
N ASN A 64 15.96 10.80 3.47
CA ASN A 64 16.55 10.13 4.64
C ASN A 64 15.61 10.04 5.84
N THR A 65 14.35 10.46 5.69
CA THR A 65 13.37 10.51 6.79
C THR A 65 12.34 9.41 6.60
N VAL A 66 12.14 8.56 7.62
CA VAL A 66 11.01 7.62 7.65
C VAL A 66 9.73 8.41 7.84
N VAL A 67 8.79 8.31 6.89
CA VAL A 67 7.47 8.96 6.94
C VAL A 67 6.43 8.02 7.51
N TYR A 68 6.48 6.75 7.11
CA TYR A 68 5.62 5.70 7.61
C TYR A 68 6.42 4.43 7.84
N PHE A 69 6.01 3.63 8.81
CA PHE A 69 6.53 2.27 8.97
C PHE A 69 5.44 1.31 9.45
N THR A 70 5.59 0.04 9.13
CA THR A 70 4.66 -1.02 9.56
C THR A 70 5.21 -1.78 10.76
N ASP A 71 4.29 -2.33 11.54
CA ASP A 71 4.56 -3.33 12.57
C ASP A 71 3.53 -4.44 12.36
N LEU A 72 3.93 -5.45 11.58
CA LEU A 72 3.07 -6.54 11.15
C LEU A 72 2.58 -7.37 12.33
N ALA A 73 3.46 -7.59 13.32
CA ALA A 73 3.13 -8.35 14.53
C ALA A 73 1.98 -7.70 15.33
N LYS A 74 1.78 -6.39 15.17
CA LYS A 74 0.68 -5.63 15.80
C LYS A 74 -0.34 -5.10 14.81
N GLU A 75 -0.31 -5.58 13.57
CA GLU A 75 -1.23 -5.22 12.49
C GLU A 75 -1.43 -3.71 12.34
N ARG A 76 -0.34 -2.94 12.29
CA ARG A 76 -0.42 -1.46 12.26
C ARG A 76 0.56 -0.80 11.31
N ILE A 77 0.17 0.39 10.82
CA ILE A 77 0.99 1.37 10.12
C ILE A 77 1.09 2.60 11.01
N ILE A 78 2.31 3.12 11.18
CA ILE A 78 2.59 4.26 12.04
C ILE A 78 3.12 5.40 11.17
N LYS A 79 2.51 6.58 11.32
CA LYS A 79 3.03 7.84 10.76
C LYS A 79 4.08 8.41 11.69
N SER A 80 5.26 8.68 11.15
CA SER A 80 6.35 9.35 11.86
C SER A 80 6.20 10.87 11.81
N GLY A 81 6.83 11.57 12.77
CA GLY A 81 6.83 13.04 12.83
C GLY A 81 6.35 13.57 14.18
N GLN A 82 6.00 14.85 14.23
CA GLN A 82 5.54 15.52 15.46
C GLN A 82 4.19 15.00 15.96
N GLU A 83 3.29 14.64 15.05
CA GLU A 83 2.01 13.98 15.36
C GLU A 83 2.05 12.51 14.95
N VAL A 84 2.51 11.65 15.86
CA VAL A 84 2.48 10.20 15.63
C VAL A 84 1.02 9.73 15.52
N ARG A 85 0.68 9.12 14.39
CA ARG A 85 -0.64 8.50 14.16
C ARG A 85 -0.47 7.01 13.94
N ILE A 86 -1.42 6.22 14.44
CA ILE A 86 -1.40 4.77 14.36
C ILE A 86 -2.68 4.33 13.66
N HIS A 87 -2.51 3.63 12.55
CA HIS A 87 -3.57 3.03 11.78
C HIS A 87 -3.46 1.50 11.92
N TYR A 88 -4.57 0.85 12.23
CA TYR A 88 -4.63 -0.61 12.33
C TYR A 88 -5.14 -1.18 11.02
N PHE A 89 -4.63 -2.32 10.58
CA PHE A 89 -5.11 -2.97 9.37
C PHE A 89 -5.69 -4.35 9.62
N LYS A 90 -6.49 -4.82 8.67
CA LYS A 90 -6.97 -6.20 8.56
C LYS A 90 -6.81 -6.66 7.12
N LEU A 91 -6.07 -7.74 6.88
CA LEU A 91 -5.77 -8.27 5.54
C LEU A 91 -6.66 -9.46 5.14
N LYS A 92 -7.92 -9.48 5.60
CA LYS A 92 -8.89 -10.54 5.24
C LYS A 92 -9.36 -10.39 3.77
N LYS A 93 -10.47 -11.05 3.41
CA LYS A 93 -11.10 -10.97 2.06
C LYS A 93 -11.21 -9.55 1.50
N THR A 94 -11.56 -8.59 2.36
CA THR A 94 -11.47 -7.17 2.07
C THR A 94 -10.38 -6.58 2.96
N ARG A 95 -9.37 -5.91 2.38
CA ARG A 95 -8.34 -5.27 3.20
C ARG A 95 -8.85 -3.94 3.70
N GLN A 96 -8.67 -3.70 4.99
CA GLN A 96 -9.15 -2.50 5.64
C GLN A 96 -8.03 -1.84 6.43
N LEU A 97 -7.96 -0.51 6.35
CA LEU A 97 -7.20 0.33 7.25
C LEU A 97 -8.17 1.10 8.15
N ILE A 98 -7.92 1.13 9.45
CA ILE A 98 -8.85 1.56 10.50
C ILE A 98 -8.12 2.50 11.47
N GLU A 99 -8.77 3.58 11.86
CA GLU A 99 -8.33 4.44 12.95
C GLU A 99 -9.50 4.68 13.90
N LYS A 100 -9.30 4.45 15.20
CA LYS A 100 -10.32 4.69 16.25
C LYS A 100 -11.70 4.06 15.94
N GLY A 101 -11.71 2.87 15.32
CA GLY A 101 -12.93 2.15 14.94
C GLY A 101 -13.58 2.60 13.63
N LYS A 102 -13.07 3.64 12.97
CA LYS A 102 -13.54 4.10 11.65
C LYS A 102 -12.69 3.47 10.54
N VAL A 103 -13.33 2.91 9.52
CA VAL A 103 -12.65 2.46 8.30
C VAL A 103 -12.18 3.70 7.51
N LEU A 104 -10.89 3.75 7.23
CA LEU A 104 -10.20 4.81 6.51
C LEU A 104 -9.91 4.44 5.06
N ILE A 105 -9.53 3.18 4.82
CA ILE A 105 -9.31 2.64 3.49
C ILE A 105 -9.96 1.27 3.43
N GLU A 106 -10.63 0.97 2.34
CA GLU A 106 -11.11 -0.36 1.99
C GLU A 106 -10.63 -0.75 0.59
N ILE A 107 -10.05 -1.95 0.47
CA ILE A 107 -9.56 -2.51 -0.79
C ILE A 107 -10.26 -3.83 -1.06
N SER A 108 -10.94 -3.90 -2.21
CA SER A 108 -11.53 -5.13 -2.74
C SER A 108 -10.91 -5.53 -4.07
N GLU A 109 -10.93 -6.81 -4.39
CA GLU A 109 -10.37 -7.36 -5.63
C GLU A 109 -11.45 -7.81 -6.59
N GLU A 110 -11.27 -7.49 -7.86
CA GLU A 110 -12.08 -7.98 -8.98
C GLU A 110 -11.17 -8.71 -9.98
N LYS A 111 -11.49 -9.98 -10.26
CA LYS A 111 -10.85 -10.76 -11.33
C LYS A 111 -11.67 -10.62 -12.62
N ARG A 112 -11.13 -9.92 -13.63
CA ARG A 112 -11.80 -9.77 -14.93
C ARG A 112 -11.55 -10.97 -15.85
N ARG A 113 -12.38 -11.10 -16.91
CA ARG A 113 -12.45 -12.23 -17.86
C ARG A 113 -11.12 -12.67 -18.49
N PHE A 114 -10.04 -11.90 -18.35
CA PHE A 114 -8.70 -12.20 -18.90
C PHE A 114 -7.57 -12.26 -17.84
N LYS A 115 -7.88 -12.60 -16.59
CA LYS A 115 -6.93 -12.66 -15.45
C LYS A 115 -6.31 -11.31 -15.04
N GLU A 116 -6.81 -10.20 -15.56
CA GLU A 116 -6.44 -8.89 -15.06
C GLU A 116 -7.08 -8.69 -13.68
N LEU A 117 -6.24 -8.47 -12.68
CA LEU A 117 -6.62 -8.18 -11.31
C LEU A 117 -6.77 -6.67 -11.17
N VAL A 118 -7.98 -6.23 -10.83
CA VAL A 118 -8.29 -4.83 -10.55
C VAL A 118 -8.61 -4.72 -9.07
N PHE A 119 -8.04 -3.71 -8.41
CA PHE A 119 -8.33 -3.37 -7.03
C PHE A 119 -9.24 -2.16 -6.99
N HIS A 120 -10.37 -2.26 -6.29
CA HIS A 120 -11.22 -1.11 -6.00
C HIS A 120 -10.84 -0.58 -4.62
N VAL A 121 -10.49 0.69 -4.55
CA VAL A 121 -9.96 1.32 -3.35
C VAL A 121 -10.86 2.48 -2.95
N GLU A 122 -11.57 2.34 -1.84
CA GLU A 122 -12.38 3.41 -1.25
C GLU A 122 -11.64 4.03 -0.07
N VAL A 123 -11.57 5.36 -0.05
CA VAL A 123 -10.71 6.10 0.88
C VAL A 123 -11.50 7.23 1.55
N ASP A 124 -11.39 7.35 2.86
CA ASP A 124 -11.92 8.47 3.61
C ASP A 124 -11.20 9.77 3.21
N ASP A 125 -11.93 10.89 3.14
CA ASP A 125 -11.35 12.15 2.62
C ASP A 125 -10.21 12.70 3.50
N SER A 126 -10.12 12.25 4.76
CA SER A 126 -9.06 12.65 5.70
C SER A 126 -7.71 11.96 5.45
N VAL A 127 -7.68 10.92 4.62
CA VAL A 127 -6.49 10.09 4.38
C VAL A 127 -5.70 10.67 3.21
N ASP A 128 -4.37 10.77 3.35
CA ASP A 128 -3.51 11.18 2.24
C ASP A 128 -3.24 10.04 1.24
N ASP A 129 -2.95 10.41 0.00
CA ASP A 129 -2.78 9.44 -1.09
C ASP A 129 -1.49 8.61 -0.93
N LEU A 130 -0.52 9.10 -0.13
CA LEU A 130 0.72 8.39 0.17
C LEU A 130 0.45 7.19 1.09
N LEU A 131 -0.34 7.37 2.15
CA LEU A 131 -0.80 6.28 3.01
C LEU A 131 -1.65 5.29 2.21
N THR A 132 -2.45 5.78 1.26
CA THR A 132 -3.24 4.93 0.36
C THR A 132 -2.35 4.03 -0.49
N LEU A 133 -1.33 4.59 -1.14
CA LEU A 133 -0.37 3.84 -1.95
C LEU A 133 0.47 2.87 -1.12
N LEU A 134 0.87 3.25 0.10
CA LEU A 134 1.58 2.35 1.00
C LEU A 134 0.72 1.16 1.43
N PHE A 135 -0.53 1.42 1.84
CA PHE A 135 -1.43 0.36 2.26
C PHE A 135 -1.81 -0.55 1.10
N LEU A 136 -1.99 0.00 -0.10
CA LEU A 136 -2.16 -0.77 -1.33
C LEU A 136 -0.96 -1.68 -1.58
N HIS A 137 0.26 -1.12 -1.59
CA HIS A 137 1.49 -1.89 -1.79
C HIS A 137 1.59 -3.08 -0.84
N PHE A 138 1.40 -2.80 0.45
CA PHE A 138 1.46 -3.81 1.50
C PHE A 138 0.35 -4.87 1.35
N SER A 139 -0.87 -4.45 0.97
CA SER A 139 -2.03 -5.32 0.79
C SER A 139 -1.93 -6.28 -0.42
N THR A 140 -1.11 -5.91 -1.41
CA THR A 140 -0.96 -6.65 -2.68
C THR A 140 0.31 -7.49 -2.74
N LYS A 141 1.30 -7.25 -1.88
CA LYS A 141 2.50 -8.08 -1.84
C LYS A 141 2.23 -9.45 -1.21
N GLU A 142 2.97 -10.46 -1.66
CA GLU A 142 2.86 -11.87 -1.26
C GLU A 142 3.21 -12.17 0.22
N PHE A 143 3.16 -11.20 1.13
CA PHE A 143 3.19 -11.51 2.57
C PHE A 143 1.95 -12.32 3.01
N ASN A 144 0.90 -12.31 2.18
CA ASN A 144 -0.28 -13.17 2.33
C ASN A 144 -0.01 -14.66 2.05
N SER A 145 1.17 -15.05 1.55
CA SER A 145 1.52 -16.45 1.24
C SER A 145 2.19 -17.20 2.40
N ILE A 146 2.57 -16.51 3.48
CA ILE A 146 3.23 -17.12 4.65
C ILE A 146 2.19 -17.61 5.69
N GLY A 147 0.89 -17.39 5.45
CA GLY A 147 -0.21 -17.72 6.36
C GLY A 147 -1.35 -18.50 5.72
N GLY A 148 -1.05 -19.65 5.10
CA GLY A 148 -1.94 -20.81 5.04
C GLY A 148 -3.19 -20.74 4.15
N ASP A 149 -3.28 -21.67 3.20
CA ASP A 149 -4.55 -22.32 2.91
C ASP A 149 -5.14 -22.83 4.24
N GLY A 150 -6.28 -22.28 4.63
CA GLY A 150 -6.91 -22.57 5.92
C GLY A 150 -8.33 -22.03 5.99
N ASP A 151 -9.15 -22.38 4.99
CA ASP A 151 -10.54 -22.91 5.10
C ASP A 151 -11.18 -23.03 3.71
#